data_AF-A0A7M3MHP9-F1
#
_entry.id   AF-A0A7M3MHP9-F1
#
_cell.length_a   1.000
_cell.length_b   1.000
_cell.length_c   1.000
_cell.angle_alpha   90.00
_cell.angle_beta   90.00
_cell.angle_gamma   90.00
#
_symmetry.space_group_name_H-M   'P 1'
#
loop_
_entity.id
_entity.type
_entity.pdbx_description
1 polymer ?
#
loop_
_entity_poly.entity_id
_entity_poly.type
_entity_poly.pdbx_seq_one_letter_code
_entity_poly.pdbx_strand_id
1 'polypeptide(L)' 'MHMALARFLLEGNDHLGYLSVLDRTTGLMVFIHSPDQTQEAQDFIEQARTVLPVEVVETPGRKEGA' A
#
# COMPACT_ATOMS: atom_id res chain seq x y z
N MET A 1 9.15 -13.52 0.40
CA MET A 1 7.71 -13.89 0.29
C MET A 1 6.78 -12.72 0.56
N HIS A 2 7.01 -11.89 1.58
CA HIS A 2 6.05 -10.84 2.01
C HIS A 2 5.60 -9.86 0.91
N MET A 3 6.51 -9.43 0.01
CA MET A 3 6.17 -8.51 -1.08
C MET A 3 5.19 -9.09 -2.11
N ALA A 4 5.25 -10.41 -2.36
CA ALA A 4 4.31 -11.07 -3.26
C ALA A 4 2.93 -11.23 -2.62
N LEU A 5 2.90 -11.51 -1.31
CA LEU A 5 1.65 -11.58 -0.55
C LEU A 5 0.97 -10.22 -0.46
N ALA A 6 1.72 -9.12 -0.27
CA ALA A 6 1.15 -7.78 -0.28
C ALA A 6 0.46 -7.42 -1.60
N ARG A 7 1.07 -7.79 -2.74
CA ARG A 7 0.43 -7.63 -4.06
C ARG A 7 -0.83 -8.47 -4.21
N PHE A 8 -0.78 -9.74 -3.79
CA PHE A 8 -1.93 -10.62 -3.83
C PHE A 8 -3.12 -10.08 -3.02
N LEU A 9 -2.87 -9.53 -1.82
CA LEU A 9 -3.91 -8.92 -0.99
C LEU A 9 -4.55 -7.70 -1.69
N LEU A 10 -3.76 -6.89 -2.40
CA LEU A 10 -4.27 -5.75 -3.15
C LEU A 10 -5.12 -6.17 -4.36
N GLU A 11 -4.68 -7.19 -5.10
CA GLU A 11 -5.44 -7.76 -6.22
C GLU A 11 -6.81 -8.29 -5.77
N GLY A 12 -6.89 -8.85 -4.55
CA GLY A 12 -8.15 -9.31 -3.96
C GLY A 12 -9.09 -8.20 -3.47
N ASN A 13 -8.64 -6.95 -3.43
CA ASN A 13 -9.43 -5.77 -3.06
C ASN A 13 -9.61 -4.85 -4.27
N ASP A 14 -10.02 -5.38 -5.43
CA ASP A 14 -10.40 -4.63 -6.63
C ASP A 14 -9.38 -3.60 -7.15
N HIS A 15 -8.08 -3.78 -6.86
CA HIS A 15 -7.02 -2.85 -7.24
C HIS A 15 -7.25 -1.41 -6.72
N LEU A 16 -7.54 -1.24 -5.43
CA LEU A 16 -7.68 0.05 -4.72
C LEU A 16 -6.54 1.08 -4.92
N GLY A 17 -5.43 0.67 -5.53
CA GLY A 17 -4.33 1.56 -5.85
C GLY A 17 -3.19 0.85 -6.58
N TYR A 18 -2.09 1.57 -6.71
CA TYR A 18 -0.83 1.05 -7.24
C TYR A 18 0.10 0.69 -6.09
N LEU A 19 0.65 -0.53 -6.12
CA LEU A 19 1.69 -0.96 -5.21
C LEU A 19 3.01 -1.17 -5.97
N SER A 20 4.06 -0.48 -5.55
CA SER A 20 5.40 -0.65 -6.09
C SER A 20 6.41 -0.97 -4.99
N VAL A 21 7.46 -1.70 -5.34
CA VAL A 21 8.54 -2.06 -4.41
C VAL A 21 9.66 -1.05 -4.56
N LEU A 22 9.97 -0.32 -3.48
CA LEU A 22 11.07 0.66 -3.45
C LEU A 22 12.40 -0.01 -3.09
N ASP A 23 12.38 -0.93 -2.13
CA ASP A 23 13.57 -1.70 -1.73
C ASP A 23 13.17 -3.12 -1.29
N ARG A 24 13.72 -4.11 -1.99
CA ARG A 24 13.46 -5.54 -1.73
C ARG A 24 14.23 -6.10 -0.54
N THR A 25 15.35 -5.49 -0.19
CA THR A 25 16.22 -5.94 0.91
C THR A 25 15.58 -5.60 2.24
N THR A 26 15.03 -4.39 2.35
CA THR A 26 14.34 -3.90 3.55
C THR A 26 12.84 -4.19 3.54
N GLY A 27 12.25 -4.50 2.37
CA GLY A 27 10.82 -4.76 2.23
C GLY A 27 9.98 -3.49 2.16
N LEU A 28 10.57 -2.38 1.72
CA LEU A 28 9.88 -1.11 1.56
C LEU A 28 9.03 -1.10 0.29
N MET A 29 7.75 -0.75 0.45
CA MET A 29 6.78 -0.61 -0.63
C MET A 29 6.11 0.76 -0.57
N VAL A 30 5.70 1.26 -1.73
CA VAL A 30 4.84 2.43 -1.84
C VAL A 30 3.47 1.99 -2.32
N PHE A 31 2.43 2.44 -1.62
CA PHE A 31 1.04 2.26 -1.99
C PHE A 31 0.46 3.63 -2.31
N ILE A 32 -0.03 3.79 -3.54
CA ILE A 32 -0.62 5.03 -4.05
C ILE A 32 -2.07 4.73 -4.37
N HIS A 33 -2.99 5.44 -3.72
CA HIS A 33 -4.43 5.33 -3.95
C HIS A 33 -5.00 6.68 -4.40
N SER A 34 -6.21 6.68 -4.94
CA SER A 34 -6.92 7.92 -5.28
C SER A 34 -7.37 8.64 -4.01
N PRO A 35 -7.44 9.98 -3.98
CA PRO A 35 -7.85 10.74 -2.79
C PRO A 35 -9.25 10.37 -2.28
N ASP A 36 -10.17 10.07 -3.19
CA ASP A 36 -11.55 9.64 -2.91
C ASP A 36 -11.64 8.23 -2.29
N GLN A 37 -10.56 7.44 -2.37
CA GLN A 37 -10.48 6.08 -1.84
C GLN A 37 -9.66 5.99 -0.54
N THR A 38 -9.50 7.10 0.17
CA THR A 38 -8.64 7.16 1.37
C THR A 38 -9.13 6.21 2.48
N GLN A 39 -10.43 6.09 2.68
CA GLN A 39 -10.98 5.22 3.72
C GLN A 39 -10.75 3.75 3.37
N GLU A 40 -11.04 3.36 2.13
CA GLU A 40 -10.85 2.00 1.63
C GLU A 40 -9.37 1.60 1.64
N ALA A 41 -8.47 2.53 1.31
CA ALA A 41 -7.03 2.34 1.41
C ALA A 41 -6.57 2.08 2.85
N GLN A 42 -7.12 2.81 3.82
CA GLN A 42 -6.84 2.58 5.25
C GLN A 42 -7.38 1.22 5.70
N ASP A 43 -8.61 0.88 5.33
CA ASP A 43 -9.23 -0.39 5.68
C ASP A 43 -8.43 -1.58 5.11
N PHE A 44 -7.95 -1.46 3.87
CA PHE A 44 -7.05 -2.45 3.26
C PHE A 44 -5.76 -2.64 4.06
N ILE A 45 -5.12 -1.56 4.50
CA ILE A 45 -3.88 -1.62 5.29
C ILE A 45 -4.14 -2.31 6.63
N GLU A 46 -5.23 -1.97 7.32
CA GLU A 46 -5.59 -2.58 8.60
C GLU A 46 -5.89 -4.08 8.45
N GLN A 47 -6.55 -4.48 7.36
CA GLN A 47 -6.71 -5.90 7.04
C GLN A 47 -5.37 -6.58 6.75
N ALA A 48 -4.50 -5.95 5.96
CA ALA A 48 -3.17 -6.49 5.64
C ALA A 48 -2.31 -6.71 6.89
N ARG A 49 -2.44 -5.83 7.90
CA ARG A 49 -1.76 -5.95 9.21
C ARG A 49 -2.11 -7.21 9.99
N THR A 50 -3.27 -7.81 9.73
CA THR A 50 -3.65 -9.09 10.37
C THR A 50 -2.89 -10.29 9.81
N VAL A 51 -2.30 -10.14 8.61
CA VAL A 51 -1.62 -11.21 7.87
C VAL A 51 -0.11 -10.97 7.76
N LEU A 52 0.31 -9.70 7.74
CA LEU A 52 1.70 -9.27 7.56
C LEU A 52 2.06 -8.19 8.58
N PRO A 53 3.29 -8.19 9.13
CA PRO A 53 3.75 -7.11 9.98
C PRO A 53 4.05 -5.86 9.14
N VAL A 54 3.01 -5.06 8.88
CA VAL A 54 3.08 -3.83 8.07
C VAL A 54 3.11 -2.59 8.94
N GLU A 55 4.12 -1.76 8.72
CA GLU A 55 4.21 -0.40 9.26
C GLU A 55 3.95 0.61 8.15
N VAL A 56 3.14 1.63 8.42
CA VAL A 56 2.85 2.71 7.48
C VAL A 56 3.72 3.90 7.81
N VAL A 57 4.44 4.40 6.82
CA VAL A 57 5.16 5.67 6.88
C VAL A 57 4.44 6.63 5.96
N GLU A 58 3.85 7.70 6.52
CA GLU A 58 3.25 8.73 5.69
C GLU A 58 4.35 9.45 4.90
N THR A 59 4.26 9.37 3.58
CA THR A 59 5.08 10.19 2.69
C THR A 59 4.41 11.55 2.50
N PRO A 60 5.15 12.67 2.52
CA PRO A 60 4.59 13.97 2.16
C PRO A 60 3.91 13.85 0.80
N GLY A 61 2.61 14.13 0.73
CA GLY A 61 1.85 14.02 -0.50
C GLY A 61 2.55 14.78 -1.63
N ARG A 62 2.67 14.14 -2.80
CA ARG A 62 3.10 14.84 -4.01
C ARG A 62 2.16 16.02 -4.20
N LYS A 63 2.67 17.25 -4.08
CA LYS A 63 1.88 18.43 -4.46
C LYS A 63 1.46 18.24 -5.93
N GLU A 64 0.16 18.26 -6.18
CA GLU A 64 -0.36 18.35 -7.54
C GLU A 64 0.23 19.62 -8.18
N GLY A 65 1.00 19.44 -9.26
CA GLY A 65 1.60 20.54 -10.02
C GLY A 65 2.97 21.02 -9.50
N ALA A 66 4.03 20.34 -9.96
CA ALA A 66 5.38 20.90 -10.09
C ALA A 66 5.93 20.49 -11.46
#